data_AF-A0A811U0X6-F1
#
_entry.id   AF-A0A811U0X6-F1
#
_cell.length_a   1.000
_cell.length_b   1.000
_cell.length_c   1.000
_cell.angle_alpha   90.00
_cell.angle_beta   90.00
_cell.angle_gamma   90.00
#
_symmetry.space_group_name_H-M   'P 1'
#
loop_
_entity.id
_entity.type
_entity.pdbx_description
1 polymer ?
#
loop_
_entity_poly.entity_id
_entity_poly.type
_entity_poly.pdbx_seq_one_letter_code
_entity_poly.pdbx_strand_id
1 'polypeptide(L)'
;MNNLLTRELPLHCTIRLWDTYLAESDGFALFHLYVCAAFLLHWKDRLMQQNDFQGLMLLLQNLPTENWSDRQINVLVAEAFRLKFTYADAPKHLEAKS
;
A
#
# COMPACT_ATOMS: atom_id res chain seq x y z
N MET A 1 -4.68 -9.76 -1.82
CA MET A 1 -5.63 -8.70 -1.41
C MET A 1 -6.73 -8.63 -2.45
N ASN A 2 -8.00 -8.65 -2.04
CA ASN A 2 -9.14 -8.90 -2.93
C ASN A 2 -9.58 -7.68 -3.76
N ASN A 3 -9.37 -6.46 -3.23
CA ASN A 3 -9.96 -5.24 -3.78
C ASN A 3 -8.92 -4.20 -4.24
N LEU A 4 -7.63 -4.53 -4.28
CA LEU A 4 -6.57 -3.63 -4.77
C LEU A 4 -6.62 -2.19 -4.18
N LEU A 5 -6.89 -2.07 -2.88
CA LEU A 5 -7.07 -0.81 -2.14
C LEU A 5 -8.26 0.08 -2.59
N THR A 6 -9.20 -0.43 -3.40
CA THR A 6 -10.33 0.36 -3.89
C THR A 6 -11.37 0.71 -2.81
N ARG A 7 -11.33 0.08 -1.63
CA ARG A 7 -12.23 0.45 -0.51
C ARG A 7 -11.57 1.44 0.45
N GLU A 8 -10.26 1.56 0.36
CA GLU A 8 -9.39 2.29 1.26
C GLU A 8 -8.93 3.64 0.65
N LEU A 9 -9.16 3.86 -0.64
CA LEU A 9 -8.79 5.06 -1.38
C LEU A 9 -10.00 5.66 -2.12
N PRO A 10 -10.07 6.99 -2.27
CA PRO A 10 -11.00 7.61 -3.20
C PRO A 10 -10.81 7.14 -4.65
N LEU A 11 -11.88 7.14 -5.44
CA LEU A 11 -11.84 6.62 -6.82
C LEU A 11 -10.77 7.27 -7.69
N HIS A 12 -10.60 8.60 -7.63
CA HIS A 12 -9.58 9.30 -8.41
C HIS A 12 -8.16 8.88 -8.02
N CYS A 13 -7.93 8.62 -6.74
CA CYS A 13 -6.67 8.09 -6.22
C CYS A 13 -6.42 6.66 -6.70
N THR A 14 -7.45 5.81 -6.72
CA THR A 14 -7.36 4.46 -7.26
C THR A 14 -7.01 4.46 -8.75
N ILE A 15 -7.67 5.31 -9.55
CA ILE A 15 -7.36 5.47 -10.99
C ILE A 15 -5.90 5.87 -11.17
N ARG A 16 -5.44 6.91 -10.44
CA ARG A 16 -4.05 7.36 -10.49
C ARG A 16 -3.07 6.26 -10.08
N LEU A 17 -3.39 5.45 -9.08
CA LEU A 17 -2.57 4.31 -8.69
C LEU A 17 -2.50 3.26 -9.80
N TRP A 18 -3.63 2.99 -10.47
CA TRP A 18 -3.71 2.04 -11.55
C TRP A 18 -2.91 2.44 -12.79
N ASP A 19 -2.74 3.74 -13.07
CA ASP A 19 -1.81 4.19 -14.10
C ASP A 19 -0.40 3.61 -13.89
N THR A 20 0.05 3.54 -12.63
CA THR A 20 1.35 2.96 -12.28
C THR A 20 1.31 1.44 -12.39
N TYR A 21 0.22 0.80 -11.95
CA TYR A 21 0.08 -0.65 -12.05
C TYR A 21 0.10 -1.17 -13.48
N LEU A 22 -0.52 -0.42 -14.40
CA LEU A 22 -0.53 -0.75 -15.83
C LEU A 22 0.82 -0.47 -16.51
N ALA A 23 1.64 0.42 -15.95
CA ALA A 23 2.97 0.73 -16.45
C ALA A 23 4.08 -0.20 -15.88
N GLU A 24 3.82 -0.94 -14.80
CA GLU A 24 4.82 -1.79 -14.15
C GLU A 24 5.15 -3.06 -14.95
N SER A 25 6.43 -3.22 -15.30
CA SER A 25 6.92 -4.33 -16.14
C SER A 25 6.92 -5.69 -15.44
N ASP A 26 7.17 -5.71 -14.13
CA ASP A 26 7.38 -6.96 -13.37
C ASP A 26 6.08 -7.55 -12.80
N GLY A 27 4.94 -7.03 -13.26
CA GLY A 27 3.61 -7.45 -12.85
C GLY A 27 3.07 -6.66 -11.64
N PHE A 28 1.86 -6.12 -11.81
CA PHE A 28 1.21 -5.31 -10.78
C PHE A 28 0.97 -6.06 -9.46
N ALA A 29 0.80 -7.39 -9.48
CA ALA A 29 0.49 -8.18 -8.29
C ALA A 29 1.64 -8.17 -7.27
N LEU A 30 2.88 -8.27 -7.75
CA LEU A 30 4.07 -8.14 -6.92
C LEU A 30 4.22 -6.70 -6.41
N PHE A 31 4.08 -5.73 -7.29
CA PHE A 31 4.20 -4.32 -6.90
C PHE A 31 3.10 -3.89 -5.90
N HIS A 32 1.89 -4.43 -6.03
CA HIS A 32 0.79 -4.17 -5.12
C HIS A 32 1.11 -4.57 -3.67
N LEU A 33 1.90 -5.63 -3.46
CA LEU A 33 2.37 -6.00 -2.13
C LEU A 33 3.19 -4.86 -1.49
N TYR A 34 4.13 -4.29 -2.24
CA TYR A 34 4.94 -3.16 -1.78
C TYR A 34 4.12 -1.89 -1.58
N VAL A 35 3.10 -1.65 -2.42
CA VAL A 35 2.15 -0.54 -2.22
C VAL A 35 1.42 -0.69 -0.90
N CYS A 36 0.93 -1.88 -0.57
CA CYS A 36 0.23 -2.11 0.70
C CYS A 36 1.16 -2.02 1.91
N ALA A 37 2.41 -2.45 1.78
CA ALA A 37 3.42 -2.23 2.82
C ALA A 37 3.70 -0.73 3.04
N ALA A 38 3.91 0.02 1.95
CA ALA A 38 4.08 1.47 2.01
C ALA A 38 2.85 2.18 2.60
N PHE A 39 1.65 1.72 2.27
CA PHE A 39 0.39 2.27 2.76
C PHE A 39 0.25 2.06 4.27
N LEU A 40 0.57 0.88 4.79
CA LEU A 40 0.60 0.63 6.24
C LEU A 40 1.69 1.46 6.95
N LEU A 41 2.88 1.57 6.35
CA LEU A 41 3.98 2.38 6.89
C LEU A 41 3.64 3.88 6.96
N HIS A 42 2.86 4.40 6.00
CA HIS A 42 2.37 5.77 6.03
C HIS A 42 1.55 6.07 7.30
N TRP A 43 0.82 5.06 7.81
CA TRP A 43 -0.03 5.17 9.00
C TRP A 43 0.62 4.64 10.27
N LYS A 44 1.91 4.24 10.24
CA LYS A 44 2.58 3.51 11.33
C LYS A 44 2.36 4.15 12.71
N ASP A 45 2.52 5.46 12.83
CA ASP A 45 2.51 6.13 14.13
C ASP A 45 1.09 6.14 14.71
N ARG A 46 0.07 6.32 13.87
CA ARG A 46 -1.34 6.25 14.30
C ARG A 46 -1.77 4.82 14.66
N LEU A 47 -1.30 3.84 13.89
CA LEU A 47 -1.57 2.42 14.15
C LEU A 47 -0.96 2.00 15.50
N MET A 48 0.29 2.38 15.76
CA MET A 48 1.00 2.06 17.00
C MET A 48 0.45 2.79 18.24
N GLN A 49 -0.32 3.87 18.06
CA GLN A 49 -1.00 4.59 19.15
C GLN A 49 -2.31 3.92 19.59
N GLN A 50 -2.84 2.97 18.82
CA GLN A 50 -4.05 2.23 19.21
C GLN A 50 -3.71 1.24 20.32
N ASN A 51 -4.38 1.37 21.46
CA ASN A 51 -4.09 0.56 22.66
C ASN A 51 -5.01 -0.66 22.79
N ASP A 52 -6.00 -0.80 21.89
CA ASP A 52 -6.96 -1.89 21.89
C ASP A 52 -7.19 -2.43 20.48
N PHE A 53 -7.59 -3.69 20.40
CA PHE A 53 -7.80 -4.40 19.14
C PHE A 53 -8.93 -3.78 18.31
N GLN A 54 -10.01 -3.33 18.96
CA GLN A 54 -11.19 -2.83 18.26
C GLN A 54 -10.90 -1.50 17.56
N GLY A 55 -10.22 -0.58 18.24
CA GLY A 55 -9.75 0.69 17.69
C GLY A 55 -8.77 0.50 16.53
N LEU A 56 -7.80 -0.42 16.69
CA LEU A 56 -6.86 -0.77 15.62
C LEU A 56 -7.57 -1.32 14.37
N MET A 57 -8.51 -2.26 14.55
CA MET A 57 -9.27 -2.82 13.44
C MET A 57 -10.14 -1.77 12.75
N LEU A 58 -10.83 -0.92 13.51
CA LEU A 58 -11.66 0.14 12.94
C LEU A 58 -10.82 1.14 12.14
N LEU A 59 -9.65 1.52 12.66
CA LEU A 59 -8.72 2.41 11.98
C LEU A 59 -8.19 1.81 10.69
N LEU A 60 -7.75 0.54 10.71
CA LEU A 60 -7.27 -0.16 9.51
C LEU A 60 -8.33 -0.27 8.41
N GLN A 61 -9.61 -0.41 8.80
CA GLN A 61 -10.73 -0.50 7.85
C GLN A 61 -11.19 0.88 7.33
N ASN A 62 -10.90 1.97 8.06
CA ASN A 62 -11.39 3.32 7.76
C ASN A 62 -10.25 4.34 7.87
N LEU A 63 -9.16 4.12 7.13
CA LEU A 63 -8.04 5.05 7.09
C LEU A 63 -8.49 6.39 6.46
N PRO A 64 -8.07 7.55 7.01
CA PRO A 64 -8.59 8.85 6.57
C PRO A 64 -7.92 9.31 5.27
N THR A 65 -8.34 8.72 4.16
CA THR A 65 -7.82 8.97 2.81
C THR A 65 -8.74 9.85 1.95
N GLU A 66 -9.88 10.28 2.50
CA GLU A 66 -10.93 11.05 1.79
C GLU A 66 -10.38 12.27 1.02
N ASN A 67 -9.42 12.99 1.62
CA ASN A 67 -8.81 14.20 1.07
C ASN A 67 -7.48 13.92 0.35
N TRP A 68 -7.17 12.66 0.02
CA TRP A 68 -5.99 12.34 -0.77
C TRP A 68 -6.13 12.85 -2.19
N SER A 69 -5.00 13.22 -2.77
CA SER A 69 -4.84 13.68 -4.14
C SER A 69 -3.71 12.90 -4.81
N ASP A 70 -3.47 13.18 -6.08
CA ASP A 70 -2.36 12.62 -6.86
C ASP A 70 -1.02 12.76 -6.15
N ARG A 71 -0.82 13.81 -5.35
CA ARG A 71 0.40 14.00 -4.56
C ARG A 71 0.62 12.86 -3.57
N GLN A 72 -0.40 12.46 -2.82
CA GLN A 72 -0.28 11.36 -1.85
C GLN A 72 -0.03 10.03 -2.58
N ILE A 73 -0.66 9.82 -3.73
CA ILE A 73 -0.43 8.61 -4.53
C ILE A 73 0.99 8.57 -5.10
N ASN A 74 1.52 9.69 -5.56
CA ASN A 74 2.91 9.78 -6.04
C ASN A 74 3.91 9.43 -4.92
N VAL A 75 3.69 9.93 -3.70
CA VAL A 75 4.54 9.60 -2.54
C VAL A 75 4.40 8.12 -2.17
N LEU A 76 3.18 7.59 -2.14
CA LEU A 76 2.92 6.18 -1.85
C LEU A 76 3.64 5.26 -2.84
N VAL A 77 3.53 5.56 -4.14
CA VAL A 77 4.20 4.82 -5.21
C VAL A 77 5.71 4.92 -5.10
N ALA A 78 6.27 6.10 -4.81
CA ALA A 78 7.70 6.27 -4.62
C ALA A 78 8.24 5.43 -3.45
N GLU A 79 7.53 5.40 -2.32
CA GLU A 79 7.88 4.53 -1.19
C GLU A 79 7.75 3.05 -1.54
N ALA A 80 6.72 2.66 -2.28
CA ALA A 80 6.56 1.28 -2.74
C ALA A 80 7.72 0.84 -3.63
N PHE A 81 8.17 1.68 -4.57
CA PHE A 81 9.37 1.40 -5.36
C PHE A 81 10.62 1.29 -4.51
N ARG A 82 10.80 2.22 -3.56
CA ARG A 82 11.94 2.16 -2.63
C ARG A 82 11.96 0.83 -1.89
N LEU A 83 10.82 0.36 -1.38
CA LEU A 83 10.70 -0.94 -0.73
C LEU A 83 10.99 -2.09 -1.71
N LYS A 84 10.41 -2.08 -2.91
CA LYS A 84 10.66 -3.08 -3.96
C LYS A 84 12.17 -3.24 -4.20
N PHE A 85 12.89 -2.14 -4.43
CA PHE A 85 14.34 -2.19 -4.66
C PHE A 85 15.15 -2.56 -3.42
N THR A 86 14.74 -2.09 -2.24
CA THR A 86 15.46 -2.40 -0.98
C THR A 86 15.41 -3.89 -0.66
N TYR A 87 14.30 -4.56 -0.97
CA TYR A 87 14.07 -5.94 -0.60
C TYR A 87 14.07 -6.93 -1.78
N ALA A 88 14.39 -6.48 -3.01
CA ALA A 88 14.41 -7.32 -4.21
C ALA A 88 15.30 -8.57 -4.03
N ASP A 89 16.44 -8.42 -3.36
CA ASP A 89 17.42 -9.51 -3.15
C ASP A 89 17.39 -10.08 -1.72
N ALA A 90 16.36 -9.75 -0.94
CA ALA A 90 16.30 -10.22 0.45
C ALA A 90 16.10 -11.75 0.49
N PRO A 91 16.90 -12.48 1.29
CA PRO A 91 16.79 -13.94 1.37
C PRO A 91 15.41 -14.33 1.91
N LYS A 92 14.74 -15.29 1.24
CA LYS A 92 13.39 -15.80 1.57
C LYS A 92 12.27 -14.76 1.53
N HIS A 93 12.43 -13.67 0.77
CA HIS A 93 11.50 -12.54 0.83
C HIS A 93 10.07 -12.90 0.40
N LEU A 94 9.90 -13.66 -0.69
CA LEU A 94 8.60 -14.02 -1.27
C LEU A 94 8.59 -15.45 -1.85
N GLU A 95 9.28 -16.39 -1.20
CA GLU A 95 9.26 -17.79 -1.64
C GLU A 95 7.82 -18.34 -1.59
N ALA A 96 7.26 -18.68 -2.75
CA ALA A 96 6.06 -19.50 -2.80
C ALA A 96 6.44 -20.90 -2.31
N LYS A 97 5.84 -21.37 -1.21
CA LYS A 97 5.90 -22.79 -0.86
C LYS A 97 5.23 -23.57 -1.99
N SER A 98 6.02 -24.29 -2.78
CA SER A 98 5.57 -25.33 -3.70
C SER A 98 5.00 -26.52 -2.93
#